data_AF-A0A947BFI8-F1
#
_entry.id   AF-A0A947BFI8-F1
#
_cell.length_a   1.000
_cell.length_b   1.000
_cell.length_c   1.000
_cell.angle_alpha   90.00
_cell.angle_beta   90.00
_cell.angle_gamma   90.00
#
_symmetry.space_group_name_H-M   'P 1'
#
loop_
_entity.id
_entity.type
_entity.pdbx_description
1 polymer ?
#
loop_
_entity_poly.entity_id
_entity_poly.type
_entity_poly.pdbx_seq_one_letter_code
_entity_poly.pdbx_strand_id
1 'polypeptide(L)'
;EEHLAQACETLAEYLIQDDRNGVFRRLASRLRVDALKLHRLFELVPDEDPHPEREQARRTIGVLQSLRLALLQHMFLKAVSVPAFSRANDISRRDVLEMVFTLRIDEALAQMRRAFPASFPMTQDFAMEEGAEYPRAGSEGYDAIRRDFIDPIETSYALALRISTAIANQFGAHG
;
A
#
# COMPACT_ATOMS: atom_id res chain seq x y z
N GLU A 1 -10.38 12.78 15.15
CA GLU A 1 -9.50 12.11 14.18
C GLU A 1 -9.10 13.06 13.03
N GLU A 2 -8.62 14.27 13.33
CA GLU A 2 -8.37 15.29 12.28
C GLU A 2 -7.14 14.96 11.41
N HIS A 3 -6.14 14.27 11.97
CA HIS A 3 -4.88 13.97 11.29
C HIS A 3 -5.01 12.99 10.11
N LEU A 4 -6.11 12.24 10.00
CA LEU A 4 -6.38 11.34 8.86
C LEU A 4 -7.40 11.91 7.87
N ALA A 5 -8.20 12.90 8.29
CA ALA A 5 -9.33 13.39 7.51
C ALA A 5 -8.90 13.85 6.12
N GLN A 6 -7.85 14.67 6.04
CA GLN A 6 -7.34 15.18 4.77
C GLN A 6 -6.82 14.08 3.83
N ALA A 7 -6.11 13.10 4.38
CA ALA A 7 -5.60 11.97 3.61
C ALA A 7 -6.74 11.10 3.07
N CYS A 8 -7.75 10.83 3.91
CA CYS A 8 -8.95 10.10 3.51
C CYS A 8 -9.76 10.85 2.44
N GLU A 9 -9.88 12.18 2.56
CA GLU A 9 -10.54 13.03 1.56
C GLU A 9 -9.84 12.93 0.20
N THR A 10 -8.52 13.18 0.15
CA THR A 10 -7.74 13.09 -1.09
C THR A 10 -7.83 11.69 -1.72
N LEU A 11 -7.78 10.64 -0.89
CA LEU A 11 -7.94 9.27 -1.37
C LEU A 11 -9.35 9.02 -1.93
N ALA A 12 -10.39 9.53 -1.28
CA ALA A 12 -11.77 9.39 -1.73
C ALA A 12 -12.01 10.12 -3.06
N GLU A 13 -11.49 11.34 -3.21
CA GLU A 13 -11.55 12.09 -4.47
C GLU A 13 -10.90 11.34 -5.63
N TYR A 14 -9.75 10.70 -5.37
CA TYR A 14 -9.07 9.88 -6.37
C TYR A 14 -9.92 8.66 -6.79
N LEU A 15 -10.52 7.98 -5.82
CA LEU A 15 -11.24 6.73 -6.05
C LEU A 15 -12.68 6.93 -6.54
N ILE A 16 -13.24 8.14 -6.46
CA ILE A 16 -14.61 8.45 -6.91
C ILE A 16 -14.82 8.07 -8.39
N GLN A 17 -13.79 8.20 -9.21
CA GLN A 17 -13.86 7.90 -10.65
C GLN A 17 -13.63 6.40 -10.96
N ASP A 18 -13.36 5.57 -9.96
CA ASP A 18 -13.04 4.15 -10.13
C ASP A 18 -14.32 3.28 -10.14
N ASP A 19 -14.64 2.73 -11.31
CA ASP A 19 -15.82 1.89 -11.52
C ASP A 19 -15.60 0.42 -11.10
N ARG A 20 -14.35 0.00 -10.87
CA ARG A 20 -13.98 -1.40 -10.61
C ARG A 20 -14.60 -1.89 -9.31
N ASN A 21 -14.71 -1.02 -8.30
CA ASN A 21 -15.33 -1.35 -7.02
C ASN A 21 -16.75 -1.92 -7.20
N GLY A 22 -17.56 -1.31 -8.08
CA GLY A 22 -18.92 -1.79 -8.37
C GLY A 22 -18.92 -3.19 -8.97
N VAL A 23 -18.00 -3.47 -9.90
CA VAL A 23 -17.83 -4.79 -10.53
C VAL A 23 -17.39 -5.83 -9.50
N PHE A 24 -16.37 -5.54 -8.70
CA PHE A 24 -15.86 -6.45 -7.68
C PHE A 24 -16.86 -6.72 -6.57
N ARG A 25 -17.65 -5.72 -6.14
CA ARG A 25 -18.74 -5.94 -5.15
C ARG A 25 -19.80 -6.89 -5.68
N ARG A 26 -20.17 -6.78 -6.96
CA ARG A 26 -21.10 -7.74 -7.60
C ARG A 26 -20.51 -9.14 -7.66
N LEU A 27 -19.24 -9.29 -8.08
CA LEU A 27 -18.55 -10.58 -8.12
C LEU A 27 -18.48 -11.21 -6.72
N ALA A 28 -18.01 -10.47 -5.72
CA ALA A 28 -17.90 -10.93 -4.34
C ALA A 28 -19.26 -11.36 -3.78
N SER A 29 -20.33 -10.62 -4.11
CA SER A 29 -21.69 -10.99 -3.70
C SER A 29 -22.15 -12.30 -4.31
N ARG A 30 -21.88 -12.54 -5.61
CA ARG A 30 -22.17 -13.82 -6.28
C ARG A 30 -21.40 -14.98 -5.66
N LEU A 31 -20.08 -14.84 -5.50
CA LEU A 31 -19.24 -15.86 -4.87
C LEU A 31 -19.71 -16.18 -3.44
N ARG A 32 -20.17 -15.17 -2.69
CA ARG A 32 -20.69 -15.39 -1.33
C ARG A 32 -22.01 -16.15 -1.32
N VAL A 33 -22.92 -15.86 -2.26
CA VAL A 33 -24.16 -16.63 -2.43
C VAL A 33 -23.84 -18.07 -2.81
N ASP A 34 -22.91 -18.29 -3.73
CA ASP A 34 -22.53 -19.63 -4.17
C ASP A 34 -21.83 -20.41 -3.04
N ALA A 35 -20.97 -19.77 -2.24
CA ALA A 35 -20.38 -20.38 -1.05
C ALA A 35 -21.45 -20.82 -0.03
N LEU A 36 -22.49 -20.01 0.20
CA LEU A 36 -23.61 -20.39 1.08
C LEU A 36 -24.38 -21.60 0.55
N LYS A 37 -24.64 -21.65 -0.77
CA LYS A 37 -25.28 -22.81 -1.40
C LYS A 37 -24.41 -24.06 -1.27
N LEU A 38 -23.11 -23.93 -1.52
CA LEU A 38 -22.14 -25.02 -1.40
C LEU A 38 -22.11 -25.58 0.02
N HIS A 39 -22.07 -24.72 1.04
CA HIS A 39 -22.11 -25.17 2.44
C HIS A 39 -23.39 -25.92 2.79
N ARG A 40 -24.55 -25.44 2.33
CA ARG A 40 -25.83 -26.17 2.50
C ARG A 40 -25.83 -27.53 1.80
N LEU A 41 -25.20 -27.66 0.64
CA LEU A 41 -25.08 -28.95 -0.04
C LEU A 41 -24.15 -29.90 0.72
N PHE A 42 -23.05 -29.38 1.28
CA PHE A 42 -22.17 -30.19 2.12
C PHE A 42 -22.84 -30.67 3.41
N GLU A 43 -23.79 -29.92 3.97
CA GLU A 43 -24.59 -30.40 5.12
C GLU A 43 -25.45 -31.63 4.80
N LEU A 44 -25.72 -31.90 3.52
CA LEU A 44 -26.48 -33.07 3.07
C LEU A 44 -25.61 -34.31 2.82
N VAL A 45 -24.28 -34.16 2.82
CA VAL A 45 -23.32 -35.23 2.54
C VAL A 45 -22.50 -35.50 3.81
N PRO A 46 -22.41 -36.75 4.29
CA PRO A 46 -21.54 -37.07 5.41
C PRO A 46 -20.08 -36.67 5.11
N ASP A 47 -19.43 -35.94 6.03
CA ASP A 47 -18.01 -35.63 5.94
C ASP A 47 -17.23 -36.86 6.44
N GLU A 48 -16.88 -37.77 5.53
CA GLU A 48 -16.25 -39.06 5.88
C GLU A 48 -14.82 -38.92 6.42
N ASP A 49 -14.13 -37.81 6.09
CA ASP A 49 -12.78 -37.50 6.57
C ASP A 49 -12.64 -36.00 6.91
N PRO A 50 -13.17 -35.55 8.06
CA PRO A 50 -13.13 -34.14 8.44
C PRO A 50 -11.70 -33.75 8.83
N HIS A 51 -11.09 -32.85 8.04
CA HIS A 51 -9.77 -32.32 8.37
C HIS A 51 -9.81 -31.56 9.72
N PRO A 52 -9.08 -31.98 10.75
CA PRO A 52 -9.23 -31.47 12.12
C PRO A 52 -8.92 -29.97 12.23
N GLU A 53 -8.00 -29.48 11.40
CA GLU A 53 -7.58 -28.07 11.39
C GLU A 53 -8.34 -27.18 10.39
N ARG A 54 -9.41 -27.68 9.73
CA ARG A 54 -10.11 -26.95 8.66
C ARG A 54 -10.54 -25.55 9.09
N GLU A 55 -11.12 -25.43 10.28
CA GLU A 55 -11.60 -24.15 10.80
C GLU A 55 -10.45 -23.22 11.20
N GLN A 56 -9.39 -23.78 11.79
CA GLN A 56 -8.19 -23.02 12.15
C GLN A 56 -7.51 -22.44 10.90
N ALA A 57 -7.35 -23.25 9.85
CA ALA A 57 -6.79 -22.83 8.57
C ALA A 57 -7.64 -21.70 7.95
N ARG A 58 -8.97 -21.83 7.93
CA ARG A 58 -9.88 -20.77 7.44
C ARG A 58 -9.69 -19.46 8.18
N ARG A 59 -9.63 -19.50 9.52
CA ARG A 59 -9.43 -18.31 10.36
C ARG A 59 -8.06 -17.67 10.13
N THR A 60 -7.00 -18.49 10.09
CA THR A 60 -5.64 -18.02 9.82
C THR A 60 -5.56 -17.31 8.46
N ILE A 61 -6.10 -17.92 7.40
CA ILE A 61 -6.15 -17.30 6.07
C ILE A 61 -6.94 -15.98 6.12
N GLY A 62 -8.08 -15.95 6.82
CA GLY A 62 -8.89 -14.75 6.99
C GLY A 62 -8.14 -13.61 7.67
N VAL A 63 -7.39 -13.90 8.74
CA VAL A 63 -6.56 -12.92 9.45
C VAL A 63 -5.39 -12.44 8.61
N LEU A 64 -4.71 -13.33 7.89
CA LEU A 64 -3.62 -12.94 6.98
C LEU A 64 -4.15 -12.04 5.87
N GLN A 65 -5.31 -12.37 5.29
CA GLN A 65 -5.93 -11.56 4.25
C GLN A 65 -6.37 -10.19 4.77
N SER A 66 -6.93 -10.11 5.98
CA SER A 66 -7.33 -8.83 6.58
C SER A 66 -6.11 -7.96 6.88
N LEU A 67 -5.03 -8.55 7.41
CA LEU A 67 -3.77 -7.85 7.64
C LEU A 67 -3.18 -7.33 6.32
N ARG A 68 -3.21 -8.14 5.25
CA ARG A 68 -2.74 -7.71 3.92
C ARG A 68 -3.53 -6.50 3.43
N LEU A 69 -4.87 -6.52 3.55
CA LEU A 69 -5.70 -5.38 3.16
C LEU A 69 -5.42 -4.13 4.00
N ALA A 70 -5.21 -4.28 5.32
CA ALA A 70 -4.87 -3.18 6.20
C ALA A 70 -3.51 -2.56 5.82
N LEU A 71 -2.51 -3.37 5.45
CA LEU A 71 -1.22 -2.88 4.95
C LEU A 71 -1.37 -2.12 3.63
N LEU A 72 -2.17 -2.62 2.68
CA LEU A 72 -2.47 -1.90 1.43
C LEU A 72 -3.12 -0.53 1.72
N GLN A 73 -4.12 -0.49 2.60
CA GLN A 73 -4.76 0.75 3.02
C GLN A 73 -3.79 1.71 3.70
N HIS A 74 -2.90 1.19 4.56
CA HIS A 74 -1.86 1.97 5.20
C HIS A 74 -0.92 2.61 4.17
N MET A 75 -0.47 1.85 3.17
CA MET A 75 0.35 2.38 2.08
C MET A 75 -0.36 3.49 1.31
N PHE A 76 -1.63 3.31 0.98
CA PHE A 76 -2.41 4.32 0.25
C PHE A 76 -2.54 5.61 1.05
N LEU A 77 -2.82 5.51 2.36
CA LEU A 77 -2.85 6.67 3.25
C LEU A 77 -1.49 7.37 3.31
N LYS A 78 -0.41 6.61 3.47
CA LYS A 78 0.94 7.19 3.49
C LYS A 78 1.30 7.89 2.19
N ALA A 79 0.95 7.30 1.04
CA ALA A 79 1.24 7.87 -0.28
C ALA A 79 0.49 9.19 -0.52
N VAL A 80 -0.80 9.27 -0.19
CA VAL A 80 -1.55 10.52 -0.35
C VAL A 80 -1.12 11.58 0.66
N SER A 81 -0.60 11.19 1.82
CA SER A 81 -0.03 12.12 2.82
C SER A 81 1.36 12.66 2.48
N VAL A 82 2.04 12.14 1.46
CA VAL A 82 3.33 12.70 1.00
C VAL A 82 3.11 14.16 0.54
N PRO A 83 3.91 15.13 1.04
CA PRO A 83 3.81 16.52 0.62
C PRO A 83 3.97 16.71 -0.89
N ALA A 84 3.38 17.78 -1.42
CA ALA A 84 3.60 18.15 -2.82
C ALA A 84 5.07 18.50 -3.04
N PHE A 85 5.67 17.96 -4.09
CA PHE A 85 7.00 18.33 -4.57
C PHE A 85 6.87 19.10 -5.89
N SER A 86 7.77 20.06 -6.10
CA SER A 86 7.91 20.74 -7.39
C SER A 86 8.20 19.72 -8.49
N ARG A 87 7.86 20.02 -9.75
CA ARG A 87 8.20 19.20 -10.93
C ARG A 87 9.71 19.17 -11.22
N ALA A 88 10.54 19.06 -10.19
CA ALA A 88 11.88 18.57 -10.36
C ALA A 88 11.75 17.11 -10.82
N ASN A 89 12.05 16.82 -12.09
CA ASN A 89 12.16 15.47 -12.69
C ASN A 89 11.00 14.91 -13.55
N ASP A 90 10.24 15.73 -14.28
CA ASP A 90 9.26 15.28 -15.32
C ASP A 90 8.12 14.34 -14.88
N ILE A 91 8.00 14.00 -13.59
CA ILE A 91 6.94 13.15 -13.07
C ILE A 91 6.02 13.92 -12.12
N SER A 92 4.71 13.75 -12.25
CA SER A 92 3.75 14.41 -11.37
C SER A 92 3.42 13.55 -10.13
N ARG A 93 3.02 14.20 -9.03
CA ARG A 93 2.47 13.53 -7.84
C ARG A 93 1.34 12.56 -8.21
N ARG A 94 0.50 12.92 -9.19
CA ARG A 94 -0.60 12.07 -9.68
C ARG A 94 -0.08 10.78 -10.30
N ASP A 95 1.01 10.84 -11.06
CA ASP A 95 1.59 9.63 -11.69
C ASP A 95 2.19 8.69 -10.64
N VAL A 96 2.82 9.23 -9.59
CA VAL A 96 3.29 8.44 -8.44
C VAL A 96 2.14 7.78 -7.69
N LEU A 97 1.04 8.51 -7.44
CA LEU A 97 -0.15 7.93 -6.82
C LEU A 97 -0.76 6.81 -7.69
N GLU A 98 -0.81 7.00 -9.01
CA GLU A 98 -1.27 5.95 -9.93
C GLU A 98 -0.39 4.70 -9.86
N MET A 99 0.94 4.84 -9.77
CA MET A 99 1.84 3.70 -9.55
C MET A 99 1.51 2.97 -8.23
N VAL A 100 1.25 3.70 -7.15
CA VAL A 100 0.87 3.10 -5.87
C VAL A 100 -0.46 2.34 -5.97
N PHE A 101 -1.49 2.94 -6.59
CA PHE A 101 -2.81 2.32 -6.72
C PHE A 101 -2.85 1.16 -7.72
N THR A 102 -1.89 1.10 -8.65
CA THR A 102 -1.65 -0.04 -9.53
C THR A 102 -0.66 -1.05 -8.96
N LEU A 103 -0.27 -0.89 -7.68
CA LEU A 103 0.66 -1.74 -6.94
C LEU A 103 2.08 -1.84 -7.56
N ARG A 104 2.47 -0.87 -8.39
CA ARG A 104 3.84 -0.66 -8.87
C ARG A 104 4.66 0.06 -7.81
N ILE A 105 4.75 -0.54 -6.62
CA ILE A 105 5.28 0.11 -5.41
C ILE A 105 6.76 0.45 -5.54
N ASP A 106 7.57 -0.45 -6.10
CA ASP A 106 9.02 -0.22 -6.24
C ASP A 106 9.31 1.01 -7.13
N GLU A 107 8.57 1.16 -8.22
CA GLU A 107 8.68 2.32 -9.11
C GLU A 107 8.24 3.60 -8.39
N ALA A 108 7.12 3.56 -7.66
CA ALA A 108 6.65 4.69 -6.89
C ALA A 108 7.68 5.13 -5.82
N LEU A 109 8.27 4.17 -5.09
CA LEU A 109 9.31 4.43 -4.09
C LEU A 109 10.56 5.05 -4.71
N ALA A 110 10.99 4.58 -5.88
CA ALA A 110 12.12 5.16 -6.59
C ALA A 110 11.86 6.63 -6.96
N GLN A 111 10.66 6.95 -7.44
CA GLN A 111 10.27 8.31 -7.79
C GLN A 111 10.16 9.21 -6.55
N MET A 112 9.57 8.72 -5.46
CA MET A 112 9.48 9.45 -4.19
C MET A 112 10.87 9.72 -3.60
N ARG A 113 11.79 8.76 -3.61
CA ARG A 113 13.17 8.93 -3.12
C ARG A 113 13.98 9.89 -3.98
N ARG A 114 13.70 9.94 -5.28
CA ARG A 114 14.30 10.94 -6.18
C ARG A 114 13.76 12.35 -5.91
N ALA A 115 12.48 12.48 -5.60
CA ALA A 115 11.85 13.76 -5.25
C ALA A 115 12.27 14.26 -3.85
N PHE A 116 12.54 13.35 -2.92
CA PHE A 116 12.96 13.62 -1.54
C PHE A 116 14.29 12.91 -1.23
N PRO A 117 15.42 13.38 -1.79
CA PRO A 117 16.72 12.76 -1.59
C PRO A 117 17.20 12.92 -0.14
N ALA A 118 17.92 11.91 0.37
CA ALA A 118 18.46 11.85 1.74
C ALA A 118 19.57 12.88 2.01
N SER A 119 20.27 13.32 0.96
CA SER A 119 21.26 14.39 1.04
C SER A 119 21.20 15.18 -0.25
N PHE A 120 21.38 16.49 -0.12
CA PHE A 120 21.57 17.39 -1.25
C PHE A 120 23.02 17.86 -1.21
N PRO A 121 23.70 18.02 -2.36
CA PRO A 121 24.99 18.69 -2.40
C PRO A 121 24.87 20.05 -1.72
N MET A 122 25.61 20.26 -0.65
CA MET A 122 25.60 21.51 0.09
C MET A 122 26.56 22.49 -0.57
N THR A 123 26.32 23.79 -0.47
CA THR A 123 27.23 24.82 -1.00
C THR A 123 28.65 24.68 -0.45
N GLN A 124 28.79 24.15 0.77
CA GLN A 124 30.05 23.82 1.44
C GLN A 124 30.78 22.58 0.87
N ASP A 125 30.11 21.79 0.04
CA ASP A 125 30.74 20.74 -0.78
C ASP A 125 31.42 21.32 -2.04
N PHE A 126 31.21 22.62 -2.30
CA PHE A 126 31.81 23.37 -3.40
C PHE A 126 32.74 24.46 -2.84
N ALA A 127 33.89 24.66 -3.48
CA ALA A 127 34.80 25.75 -3.14
C ALA A 127 34.25 27.09 -3.66
N MET A 128 33.27 27.65 -2.94
CA MET A 128 32.68 28.96 -3.23
C MET A 128 33.15 29.99 -2.19
N GLU A 129 33.60 31.15 -2.66
CA GLU A 129 34.07 32.25 -1.80
C GLU A 129 32.91 33.07 -1.19
N GLU A 130 31.69 32.92 -1.73
CA GLU A 130 30.51 33.69 -1.34
C GLU A 130 29.54 32.85 -0.48
N GLY A 131 29.14 33.39 0.67
CA GLY A 131 28.23 32.72 1.60
C GLY A 131 26.77 32.80 1.14
N ALA A 132 26.03 31.69 1.19
CA ALA A 132 24.61 31.69 0.86
C ALA A 132 23.78 32.44 1.93
N GLU A 133 23.12 33.55 1.54
CA GLU A 133 22.24 34.38 2.38
C GLU A 133 20.79 33.88 2.47
N TYR A 134 20.42 32.86 1.70
CA TYR A 134 19.06 32.34 1.70
C TYR A 134 18.75 31.48 2.94
N PRO A 135 17.52 31.54 3.50
CA PRO A 135 17.10 30.69 4.60
C PRO A 135 17.24 29.21 4.23
N ARG A 136 18.08 28.49 4.99
CA ARG A 136 18.36 27.08 4.77
C ARG A 136 17.17 26.23 5.24
N ALA A 137 16.29 25.83 4.33
CA ALA A 137 15.40 24.69 4.57
C ALA A 137 16.20 23.40 4.34
N GLY A 138 16.94 22.96 5.38
CA GLY A 138 17.92 21.88 5.30
C GLY A 138 17.33 20.48 5.08
N SER A 139 18.23 19.55 4.72
CA SER A 139 18.01 18.11 4.51
C SER A 139 17.17 17.40 5.58
N GLU A 140 17.14 17.92 6.81
CA GLU A 140 16.31 17.42 7.92
C GLU A 140 14.82 17.29 7.56
N GLY A 141 14.30 18.19 6.70
CA GLY A 141 12.90 18.13 6.26
C GLY A 141 12.60 16.94 5.34
N TYR A 142 13.54 16.55 4.49
CA TYR A 142 13.38 15.40 3.58
C TYR A 142 13.60 14.08 4.30
N ASP A 143 14.51 14.02 5.26
CA ASP A 143 14.68 12.84 6.11
C ASP A 143 13.43 12.53 6.94
N ALA A 144 12.76 13.57 7.46
CA ALA A 144 11.47 13.41 8.12
C ALA A 144 10.40 12.87 7.15
N ILE A 145 10.30 13.41 5.93
CA ILE A 145 9.34 12.91 4.92
C ILE A 145 9.61 11.44 4.57
N ARG A 146 10.87 11.06 4.40
CA ARG A 146 11.25 9.68 4.10
C ARG A 146 10.82 8.73 5.22
N ARG A 147 11.21 9.04 6.46
CA ARG A 147 10.88 8.23 7.64
C ARG A 147 9.38 8.13 7.88
N ASP A 148 8.65 9.23 7.74
CA ASP A 148 7.27 9.30 8.20
C ASP A 148 6.27 8.81 7.12
N PHE A 149 6.66 8.85 5.85
CA PHE A 149 5.80 8.49 4.72
C PHE A 149 6.37 7.42 3.77
N ILE A 150 7.62 7.52 3.34
CA ILE A 150 8.18 6.66 2.28
C ILE A 150 8.60 5.29 2.82
N ASP A 151 9.39 5.25 3.89
CA ASP A 151 9.89 4.01 4.47
C ASP A 151 8.77 3.10 5.04
N PRO A 152 7.67 3.64 5.62
CA PRO A 152 6.50 2.85 5.97
C PRO A 152 5.81 2.17 4.78
N ILE A 153 5.83 2.78 3.59
CA ILE A 153 5.27 2.17 2.38
C ILE A 153 6.08 0.95 1.98
N GLU A 154 7.42 1.07 1.94
CA GLU A 154 8.32 -0.04 1.63
C GLU A 154 8.16 -1.20 2.61
N THR A 155 8.14 -0.89 3.91
CA THR A 155 7.96 -1.89 4.96
C THR A 155 6.62 -2.62 4.81
N SER A 156 5.54 -1.87 4.56
CA SER A 156 4.20 -2.43 4.39
C SER A 156 4.09 -3.30 3.14
N TYR A 157 4.74 -2.90 2.05
CA TYR A 157 4.76 -3.66 0.81
C TYR A 157 5.48 -5.00 0.98
N ALA A 158 6.68 -4.98 1.58
CA ALA A 158 7.44 -6.20 1.86
C ALA A 158 6.63 -7.18 2.75
N LEU A 159 5.93 -6.68 3.76
CA LEU A 159 5.05 -7.50 4.59
C LEU A 159 3.85 -8.05 3.80
N ALA A 160 3.22 -7.25 2.94
CA ALA A 160 2.12 -7.69 2.10
C ALA A 160 2.52 -8.82 1.13
N LEU A 161 3.74 -8.75 0.56
CA LEU A 161 4.31 -9.82 -0.27
C LEU A 161 4.54 -11.09 0.54
N ARG A 162 5.19 -10.99 1.71
CA ARG A 162 5.43 -12.14 2.61
C ARG A 162 4.14 -12.82 3.04
N ILE A 163 3.10 -12.04 3.36
CA ILE A 163 1.77 -12.57 3.69
C ILE A 163 1.16 -13.28 2.48
N SER A 164 1.32 -12.74 1.29
CA SER A 164 0.81 -13.37 0.06
C SER A 164 1.45 -14.74 -0.17
N THR A 165 2.78 -14.86 0.02
CA THR A 165 3.49 -16.13 -0.01
C THR A 165 3.01 -17.09 1.10
N ALA A 166 2.81 -16.59 2.32
CA ALA A 166 2.30 -17.42 3.42
C ALA A 166 0.90 -17.99 3.13
N ILE A 167 0.01 -17.19 2.52
CA ILE A 167 -1.30 -17.66 2.09
C ILE A 167 -1.17 -18.69 0.95
N ALA A 168 -0.31 -18.45 -0.05
CA ALA A 168 -0.10 -19.38 -1.17
C ALA A 168 0.38 -20.76 -0.68
N ASN A 169 1.32 -20.77 0.27
CA ASN A 169 1.83 -22.00 0.88
C ASN A 169 0.73 -22.83 1.57
N GLN A 170 -0.29 -22.18 2.15
CA GLN A 170 -1.41 -22.87 2.78
C GLN A 170 -2.28 -23.67 1.78
N PHE A 171 -2.25 -23.29 0.51
CA PHE A 171 -2.98 -23.98 -0.57
C PHE A 171 -2.09 -24.91 -1.40
N GLY A 172 -0.82 -25.10 -1.05
CA GLY A 172 0.14 -25.86 -1.85
C GLY A 172 0.44 -25.23 -3.21
N ALA A 173 0.13 -23.95 -3.38
CA ALA A 173 0.45 -23.20 -4.58
C ALA A 173 1.91 -22.73 -4.46
N HIS A 174 2.82 -23.42 -5.15
CA HIS A 174 4.22 -23.02 -5.27
C HIS A 174 4.39 -22.16 -6.53
N GLY A 175 4.78 -20.90 -6.35
CA GLY A 175 5.00 -19.93 -7.43
C GLY A 175 5.61 -18.65 -6.92
#